data_AF-I3NAM0-F1
#
_entry.id   AF-I3NAM0-F1
#
_cell.length_a   1.000
_cell.length_b   1.000
_cell.length_c   1.000
_cell.angle_alpha   90.00
_cell.angle_beta   90.00
_cell.angle_gamma   90.00
#
_symmetry.space_group_name_H-M   'P 1'
#
loop_
_entity.id
_entity.type
_entity.pdbx_description
1 polymer ?
#
loop_
_entity_poly.entity_id
_entity_poly.type
_entity_poly.pdbx_seq_one_letter_code
_entity_poly.pdbx_strand_id
1 'polypeptide(L)'
;MSIVFSRDSQVRLMDSTVTNAEKYFGQFCSLLAAYTRKTARLRDKADQLVKQLADFANTEGPEMRATVRDFAEDLAQVQDYRQAEAEIKKFKRVQKNEIKQLEKLEKLRRKSPSDRQMISQ
;
A
#
# COMPACT_ATOMS: atom_id res chain seq x y z
N MET A 1 9.11 50.52 2.40
CA MET A 1 10.17 49.75 3.09
C MET A 1 9.62 48.66 4.03
N SER A 2 8.47 48.87 4.70
CA SER A 2 7.82 47.90 5.60
C SER A 2 7.21 46.65 4.94
N ILE A 3 6.63 46.78 3.74
CA ILE A 3 5.98 45.67 3.01
C ILE A 3 7.00 44.60 2.57
N VAL A 4 8.23 45.02 2.21
CA VAL A 4 9.31 44.11 1.80
C VAL A 4 9.77 43.26 2.98
N PHE A 5 10.01 43.88 4.14
CA PHE A 5 10.35 43.19 5.39
C PHE A 5 9.26 42.19 5.84
N SER A 6 7.98 42.52 5.65
CA SER A 6 6.85 41.63 5.94
C SER A 6 6.80 40.42 5.00
N ARG A 7 7.17 40.61 3.74
CA ARG A 7 7.25 39.52 2.75
C ARG A 7 8.43 38.59 3.03
N ASP A 8 9.59 39.12 3.40
CA ASP A 8 10.77 38.32 3.77
C ASP A 8 10.54 37.48 5.03
N SER A 9 9.81 38.01 6.02
CA SER A 9 9.44 37.23 7.22
C SER A 9 8.49 36.08 6.88
N GLN A 10 7.51 36.31 6.01
CA GLN A 10 6.58 35.28 5.53
C GLN A 10 7.30 34.20 4.71
N VAL A 11 8.21 34.58 3.81
CA VAL A 11 9.00 33.63 3.01
C VAL A 11 9.85 32.74 3.92
N ARG A 12 10.51 33.32 4.93
CA ARG A 12 11.29 32.55 5.92
C ARG A 12 10.45 31.55 6.72
N LEU A 13 9.23 31.94 7.11
CA LEU A 13 8.30 31.03 7.79
C LEU A 13 7.89 29.87 6.88
N MET A 14 7.59 30.16 5.61
CA MET A 14 7.29 29.12 4.62
C MET A 14 8.46 28.17 4.42
N ASP A 15 9.67 28.70 4.25
CA ASP A 15 10.89 27.91 4.03
C ASP A 15 11.19 26.97 5.22
N SER A 16 11.01 27.47 6.45
CA SER A 16 11.13 26.65 7.67
C SER A 16 10.06 25.55 7.75
N THR A 17 8.85 25.83 7.26
CA THR A 17 7.74 24.87 7.24
C THR A 17 8.01 23.77 6.22
N VAL A 18 8.48 24.14 5.02
CA VAL A 18 8.86 23.20 3.96
C VAL A 18 10.03 22.32 4.43
N THR A 19 11.10 22.92 4.96
CA THR A 19 12.26 22.19 5.49
C THR A 19 11.86 21.18 6.57
N ASN A 20 10.97 21.58 7.47
CA ASN A 20 10.48 20.70 8.53
C ASN A 20 9.63 19.55 7.96
N ALA A 21 8.76 19.84 6.99
CA ALA A 21 7.96 18.84 6.31
C ALA A 21 8.85 17.84 5.57
N GLU A 22 9.84 18.30 4.81
CA GLU A 22 10.80 17.45 4.09
C GLU A 22 11.55 16.51 5.03
N LYS A 23 12.02 17.03 6.17
CA LYS A 23 12.71 16.23 7.20
C LYS A 23 11.81 15.10 7.70
N TYR A 24 10.59 15.41 8.14
CA TYR A 24 9.69 14.39 8.70
C TYR A 24 9.18 13.42 7.62
N PHE A 25 8.88 13.89 6.41
CA PHE A 25 8.52 13.01 5.30
C PHE A 25 9.66 12.07 4.93
N GLY A 26 10.91 12.53 4.92
CA GLY A 26 12.08 11.67 4.73
C GLY A 26 12.20 10.58 5.80
N GLN A 27 11.92 10.92 7.07
CA GLN A 27 11.87 9.95 8.17
C GLN A 27 10.73 8.95 8.00
N PHE A 28 9.53 9.42 7.65
CA PHE A 28 8.37 8.55 7.42
C PHE A 28 8.58 7.60 6.25
N CYS A 29 9.12 8.08 5.12
CA CYS A 29 9.47 7.24 3.97
C CYS A 29 10.46 6.14 4.37
N SER A 30 11.49 6.49 5.15
CA SER A 30 12.48 5.53 5.64
C SER A 30 11.85 4.46 6.55
N LEU A 31 10.96 4.88 7.46
CA LEU A 31 10.24 3.98 8.37
C LEU A 31 9.28 3.06 7.60
N LEU A 32 8.51 3.59 6.66
CA LEU A 32 7.60 2.81 5.81
C LEU A 32 8.37 1.77 4.99
N ALA A 33 9.51 2.15 4.39
CA ALA A 33 10.36 1.22 3.65
C ALA A 33 10.91 0.10 4.55
N ALA A 34 11.31 0.41 5.78
CA ALA A 34 11.72 -0.60 6.76
C ALA A 34 10.55 -1.53 7.13
N TYR A 35 9.36 -0.97 7.34
CA TYR A 35 8.15 -1.73 7.66
C TYR A 35 7.76 -2.68 6.52
N THR A 36 7.68 -2.20 5.28
CA THR A 36 7.38 -3.03 4.09
C THR A 36 8.37 -4.17 3.94
N ARG A 37 9.67 -3.93 4.15
CA ARG A 37 10.70 -4.99 4.14
C ARG A 37 10.48 -5.99 5.27
N LYS A 38 10.10 -5.56 6.47
CA LYS A 38 9.81 -6.46 7.60
C LYS A 38 8.61 -7.34 7.31
N THR A 39 7.56 -6.81 6.68
CA THR A 39 6.39 -7.58 6.24
C THR A 39 6.75 -8.59 5.15
N ALA A 40 7.62 -8.24 4.20
CA ALA A 40 8.12 -9.20 3.21
C ALA A 40 8.90 -10.35 3.87
N ARG A 41 9.84 -10.03 4.76
CA ARG A 41 10.64 -11.02 5.50
C ARG A 41 9.80 -11.99 6.33
N LEU A 42 8.64 -11.53 6.83
CA LEU A 42 7.74 -12.41 7.58
C LEU A 42 7.13 -13.48 6.67
N ARG A 43 6.81 -13.15 5.40
CA ARG A 43 6.34 -14.12 4.40
C ARG A 43 7.45 -15.11 4.06
N ASP A 44 8.66 -14.62 3.78
CA ASP A 44 9.81 -15.49 3.49
C ASP A 44 10.08 -16.51 4.60
N LYS A 45 9.88 -16.11 5.87
CA LYS A 45 10.02 -17.00 7.04
C LYS A 45 8.89 -18.02 7.15
N ALA A 46 7.69 -17.63 6.76
CA ALA A 46 6.53 -18.50 6.74
C ALA A 46 6.66 -19.56 5.64
N ASP A 47 7.16 -19.19 4.46
CA ASP A 47 7.52 -20.11 3.37
C ASP A 47 8.64 -21.08 3.80
N GLN A 48 9.66 -20.55 4.49
CA GLN A 48 10.74 -21.38 5.03
C GLN A 48 10.21 -22.42 6.01
N LEU A 49 9.26 -22.06 6.89
CA LEU A 49 8.67 -22.97 7.85
C LEU A 49 7.87 -24.09 7.15
N VAL A 50 7.03 -23.73 6.16
CA VAL A 50 6.29 -24.71 5.35
C VAL A 50 7.26 -25.71 4.71
N LYS A 51 8.35 -25.22 4.11
CA LYS A 51 9.37 -26.08 3.52
C LYS A 51 10.02 -27.02 4.55
N GLN A 52 10.41 -26.50 5.71
CA GLN A 52 11.03 -27.31 6.76
C GLN A 52 10.09 -28.37 7.31
N LEU A 53 8.80 -28.07 7.44
CA LEU A 53 7.78 -29.06 7.83
C LEU A 53 7.66 -30.16 6.78
N ALA A 54 7.60 -29.80 5.50
CA ALA A 54 7.55 -30.78 4.41
C ALA A 54 8.82 -31.65 4.33
N ASP A 55 10.00 -31.05 4.54
CA ASP A 55 11.28 -31.76 4.58
C ASP A 55 11.33 -32.73 5.77
N PHE A 56 10.90 -32.30 6.96
CA PHE A 56 10.78 -33.16 8.14
C PHE A 56 9.78 -34.30 7.93
N ALA A 57 8.61 -34.04 7.34
CA ALA A 57 7.63 -35.09 7.05
C ALA A 57 8.24 -36.25 6.23
N ASN A 58 9.17 -35.95 5.32
CA ASN A 58 9.82 -36.96 4.49
C ASN A 58 10.74 -37.90 5.30
N THR A 59 11.22 -37.49 6.48
CA THR A 59 12.04 -38.34 7.36
C THR A 59 11.21 -39.24 8.26
N GLU A 60 9.90 -39.00 8.34
CA GLU A 60 8.99 -39.70 9.24
C GLU A 60 8.29 -40.90 8.58
N GLY A 61 7.69 -41.76 9.42
CA GLY A 61 6.83 -42.87 9.00
C GLY A 61 5.55 -42.41 8.29
N PRO A 62 4.82 -43.31 7.61
CA PRO A 62 3.71 -42.95 6.71
C PRO A 62 2.62 -42.09 7.35
N GLU A 63 2.18 -42.42 8.56
CA GLU A 63 1.12 -41.70 9.26
C GLU A 63 1.56 -40.27 9.63
N MET A 64 2.71 -40.12 10.26
CA MET A 64 3.26 -38.82 10.64
C MET A 64 3.63 -37.98 9.41
N ARG A 65 4.15 -38.61 8.36
CA ARG A 65 4.44 -37.93 7.10
C ARG A 65 3.20 -37.30 6.48
N ALA A 66 2.09 -38.04 6.46
CA ALA A 66 0.82 -37.54 5.92
C ALA A 66 0.34 -36.34 6.74
N THR A 67 0.23 -36.48 8.06
CA THR A 67 -0.30 -35.41 8.92
C THR A 67 0.56 -34.15 8.92
N VAL A 68 1.89 -34.27 8.90
CA VAL A 68 2.81 -33.11 8.83
C VAL A 68 2.76 -32.44 7.45
N ARG A 69 2.59 -33.20 6.36
CA ARG A 69 2.40 -32.62 5.03
C ARG A 69 1.08 -31.86 4.93
N ASP A 70 -0.01 -32.45 5.40
CA ASP A 70 -1.31 -31.79 5.43
C ASP A 70 -1.24 -30.49 6.24
N PHE A 71 -0.59 -30.52 7.40
CA PHE A 71 -0.35 -29.32 8.21
C PHE A 71 0.49 -28.25 7.49
N ALA A 72 1.54 -28.65 6.78
CA ALA A 72 2.36 -27.72 6.01
C ALA A 72 1.57 -27.06 4.86
N GLU A 73 0.70 -27.84 4.21
CA GLU A 73 -0.18 -27.36 3.13
C GLU A 73 -1.25 -26.40 3.66
N ASP A 74 -1.93 -26.75 4.76
CA ASP A 74 -2.90 -25.87 5.43
C ASP A 74 -2.25 -24.54 5.85
N LEU A 75 -1.02 -24.60 6.38
CA LEU A 75 -0.27 -23.42 6.76
C LEU A 75 0.04 -22.53 5.54
N ALA A 76 0.38 -23.12 4.40
CA ALA A 76 0.60 -22.38 3.15
C ALA A 76 -0.70 -21.71 2.66
N GLN A 77 -1.81 -22.45 2.64
CA GLN A 77 -3.12 -21.91 2.24
C GLN A 77 -3.56 -20.73 3.11
N VAL A 78 -3.33 -20.79 4.42
CA VAL A 78 -3.62 -19.67 5.34
C VAL A 78 -2.78 -18.44 4.99
N GLN A 79 -1.52 -18.61 4.58
CA GLN A 79 -0.67 -17.49 4.17
C GLN A 79 -1.17 -16.84 2.88
N ASP A 80 -1.52 -17.65 1.88
CA ASP A 80 -2.06 -17.19 0.60
C ASP A 80 -3.40 -16.46 0.77
N TYR A 81 -4.30 -17.01 1.59
CA TYR A 81 -5.58 -16.36 1.90
C TYR A 81 -5.39 -14.97 2.50
N ARG A 82 -4.48 -14.82 3.48
CA ARG A 82 -4.19 -13.53 4.11
C ARG A 82 -3.60 -12.53 3.13
N GLN A 83 -2.74 -12.99 2.23
CA GLN A 83 -2.16 -12.15 1.18
C GLN A 83 -3.24 -11.71 0.18
N ALA A 84 -4.12 -12.61 -0.25
CA ALA A 84 -5.23 -12.30 -1.15
C ALA A 84 -6.20 -11.28 -0.53
N GLU A 85 -6.55 -11.45 0.76
CA GLU A 85 -7.44 -10.51 1.46
C GLU A 85 -6.85 -9.09 1.50
N ALA A 86 -5.53 -8.97 1.71
CA ALA A 86 -4.83 -7.69 1.71
C ALA A 86 -4.88 -7.00 0.33
N GLU A 87 -4.66 -7.76 -0.75
CA GLU A 87 -4.75 -7.23 -2.12
C GLU A 87 -6.18 -6.84 -2.49
N ILE A 88 -7.19 -7.64 -2.12
CA ILE A 88 -8.61 -7.29 -2.32
C ILE A 88 -8.95 -5.97 -1.61
N LYS A 89 -8.48 -5.78 -0.37
CA LYS A 89 -8.69 -4.52 0.38
C LYS A 89 -8.04 -3.33 -0.33
N LYS A 90 -6.82 -3.49 -0.86
CA LYS A 90 -6.16 -2.43 -1.65
C LYS A 90 -6.95 -2.11 -2.91
N PHE A 91 -7.37 -3.13 -3.68
CA PHE A 91 -8.13 -2.95 -4.91
C PHE A 91 -9.46 -2.23 -4.65
N LYS A 92 -10.22 -2.64 -3.62
CA LYS A 92 -11.45 -1.97 -3.19
C LYS A 92 -11.22 -0.48 -2.86
N ARG A 93 -10.09 -0.15 -2.23
CA ARG A 93 -9.73 1.24 -1.93
C ARG A 93 -9.44 2.05 -3.20
N VAL A 94 -8.71 1.47 -4.15
CA VAL A 94 -8.41 2.10 -5.45
C VAL A 94 -9.70 2.32 -6.24
N GLN A 95 -10.51 1.28 -6.42
CA GLN A 95 -11.81 1.37 -7.09
C GLN A 95 -12.71 2.45 -6.47
N LYS A 96 -12.79 2.51 -5.13
CA LYS A 96 -13.57 3.55 -4.43
C LYS A 96 -13.08 4.96 -4.74
N ASN A 97 -11.76 5.15 -4.85
CA ASN A 97 -11.19 6.45 -5.21
C ASN A 97 -11.50 6.81 -6.67
N GLU A 98 -11.39 5.87 -7.59
CA GLU A 98 -11.72 6.06 -9.01
C GLU A 98 -13.18 6.45 -9.21
N ILE A 99 -14.10 5.73 -8.57
CA ILE A 99 -15.54 6.05 -8.60
C ILE A 99 -15.78 7.49 -8.12
N LYS A 100 -15.15 7.90 -7.02
CA LYS A 100 -15.27 9.29 -6.52
C LYS A 100 -14.75 10.33 -7.51
N GLN A 101 -13.70 10.02 -8.28
CA GLN A 101 -13.19 10.94 -9.29
C GLN A 101 -14.12 11.01 -10.49
N LEU A 102 -14.67 9.89 -10.94
CA LEU A 102 -15.67 9.84 -12.01
C LEU A 102 -16.92 10.65 -11.65
N GLU A 103 -17.44 10.49 -10.42
CA GLU A 103 -18.57 11.28 -9.93
C GLU A 103 -18.30 12.79 -9.94
N LYS A 104 -17.08 13.21 -9.58
CA LYS A 104 -16.68 14.63 -9.64
C LYS A 104 -16.61 15.12 -11.09
N LEU A 105 -16.04 14.32 -11.99
CA LEU A 105 -15.93 14.65 -13.40
C LEU A 105 -17.32 14.78 -14.05
N GLU A 106 -18.26 13.89 -13.72
CA GLU A 106 -19.65 13.99 -14.18
C GLU A 106 -20.33 15.26 -13.67
N LYS A 107 -20.14 15.63 -12.39
CA LYS A 107 -20.67 16.87 -11.83
C LYS A 107 -20.12 18.10 -12.53
N LEU A 108 -18.83 18.13 -12.85
CA LEU A 108 -18.22 19.20 -13.64
C LEU A 108 -18.81 19.25 -15.06
N ARG A 109 -18.91 18.10 -15.73
CA ARG A 109 -19.47 17.99 -17.08
C ARG A 109 -20.96 18.38 -17.15
N ARG A 110 -21.71 18.25 -16.05
CA ARG A 110 -23.10 18.76 -15.97
C ARG A 110 -23.18 20.27 -15.76
N LYS A 111 -22.16 20.91 -15.19
CA LYS A 111 -22.12 22.36 -14.95
C LYS A 111 -21.71 23.19 -16.18
N SER A 112 -21.01 22.60 -17.14
CA SER A 112 -20.63 23.25 -18.42
C SER A 112 -21.19 22.50 -19.63
N PRO A 113 -22.46 22.72 -20.01
CA PRO A 113 -23.07 22.07 -21.19
C PRO A 113 -22.57 22.64 -22.53
N SER A 114 -22.08 23.88 -22.57
CA SER A 114 -21.63 24.56 -23.80
C SER A 114 -20.30 24.05 -24.35
N ASP A 115 -19.35 23.64 -23.48
CA ASP A 115 -18.06 23.04 -23.89
C ASP A 115 -18.23 21.69 -24.60
N ARG A 116 -19.41 21.08 -24.50
CA ARG A 116 -19.78 19.81 -25.15
C ARG A 116 -20.02 19.94 -26.64
N GLN A 117 -20.43 21.12 -27.13
CA GLN A 117 -20.80 21.35 -28.53
C GLN A 117 -19.59 21.72 -29.42
N MET A 118 -18.52 22.28 -28.86
CA MET A 118 -17.32 22.64 -29.64
C MET A 118 -16.46 21.45 -30.05
N ILE A 119 -16.65 20.26 -29.46
CA ILE A 119 -15.84 19.06 -29.76
C ILE A 119 -16.48 18.21 -30.88
N SER A 120 -17.67 18.58 -31.39
CA SER A 120 -18.36 17.84 -32.45
C SER A 120 -18.34 18.51 -33.83
N GLN A 121 -17.39 19.41 -34.10
CA GLN A 121 -17.16 19.98 -35.44
C GLN A 121 -15.84 19.47 -36.02
#